data_AF-A0A1V2UL72-F1
#
_entry.id   AF-A0A1V2UL72-F1
#
_cell.length_a   1.000
_cell.length_b   1.000
_cell.length_c   1.000
_cell.angle_alpha   90.00
_cell.angle_beta   90.00
_cell.angle_gamma   90.00
#
_symmetry.space_group_name_H-M   'P 1'
#
loop_
_entity.id
_entity.type
_entity.pdbx_description
1 polymer ?
#
loop_
_entity_poly.entity_id
_entity_poly.type
_entity_poly.pdbx_seq_one_letter_code
_entity_poly.pdbx_strand_id
1 'polypeptide(L)'
;MEVNVTRDTGFYGMGSPITLRVDDRKISLGQNQSVTLDVDAPFQMQVTFFWLKSPVYTIAEPTKNYRITMNLLLLQLYPVLFLFTGISAVAIQSILYSLLIVVVMIGFFLFIKNKVYVIKEASDEEF
;
A
#
# COMPACT_ATOMS: atom_id res chain seq x y z
N MET A 1 -23.54 -2.85 10.01
CA MET A 1 -23.54 -3.85 8.91
C MET A 1 -22.20 -4.55 8.82
N GLU A 2 -22.18 -5.80 8.36
CA GLU A 2 -20.97 -6.64 8.42
C GLU A 2 -20.14 -6.58 7.13
N VAL A 3 -18.85 -6.24 7.25
CA VAL A 3 -17.88 -6.26 6.14
C VAL A 3 -16.68 -7.12 6.50
N ASN A 4 -16.23 -7.96 5.56
CA ASN A 4 -15.03 -8.76 5.68
C ASN A 4 -13.88 -8.09 4.93
N VAL A 5 -12.75 -7.90 5.61
CA VAL A 5 -11.55 -7.33 5.03
C VAL A 5 -10.41 -8.33 5.14
N THR A 6 -9.90 -8.77 3.98
CA THR A 6 -8.79 -9.71 3.88
C THR A 6 -7.52 -9.01 3.43
N ARG A 7 -6.41 -9.30 4.11
CA ARG A 7 -5.09 -8.91 3.63
C ARG A 7 -4.55 -9.92 2.63
N ASP A 8 -4.38 -9.49 1.38
CA ASP A 8 -3.74 -10.26 0.31
C ASP A 8 -2.63 -9.43 -0.35
N THR A 9 -1.55 -9.20 0.39
CA THR A 9 -0.41 -8.40 -0.09
C THR A 9 0.59 -9.23 -0.92
N GLY A 10 0.32 -10.52 -1.13
CA GLY A 10 1.26 -11.46 -1.76
C GLY A 10 2.58 -11.57 -1.00
N PHE A 11 3.65 -11.94 -1.72
CA PHE A 11 5.01 -12.10 -1.16
C PHE A 11 5.58 -10.81 -0.54
N TYR A 12 5.14 -9.65 -1.04
CA TYR A 12 5.66 -8.36 -0.64
C TYR A 12 4.92 -7.87 0.62
N GLY A 13 5.68 -7.72 1.71
CA GLY A 13 5.15 -7.28 3.01
C GLY A 13 4.82 -8.42 4.00
N MET A 14 5.00 -9.69 3.63
CA MET A 14 4.66 -10.85 4.48
C MET A 14 5.27 -10.83 5.87
N GLY A 15 6.48 -10.27 6.02
CA GLY A 15 7.27 -10.32 7.26
C GLY A 15 6.74 -9.43 8.39
N SER A 16 5.66 -8.68 8.19
CA SER A 16 5.17 -7.73 9.18
C SER A 16 3.68 -7.48 9.05
N PRO A 17 2.97 -7.25 10.17
CA PRO A 17 1.56 -6.88 10.13
C PRO A 17 1.37 -5.48 9.51
N ILE A 18 0.25 -5.30 8.82
CA ILE A 18 -0.23 -3.98 8.39
C ILE A 18 -1.33 -3.52 9.35
N THR A 19 -1.53 -2.20 9.46
CA THR A 19 -2.63 -1.64 10.24
C THR A 19 -3.75 -1.20 9.30
N LEU A 20 -4.89 -1.88 9.40
CA LEU A 20 -6.17 -1.41 8.86
C LEU A 20 -6.76 -0.39 9.83
N ARG A 21 -7.14 0.78 9.31
CA ARG A 21 -7.85 1.83 10.02
C ARG A 21 -9.25 1.92 9.45
N VAL A 22 -10.24 1.79 10.33
CA VAL A 22 -11.65 1.99 10.00
C VAL A 22 -12.19 3.00 10.99
N ASP A 23 -12.40 4.23 10.53
CA ASP A 23 -12.65 5.40 11.37
C ASP A 23 -11.59 5.52 12.50
N ASP A 24 -12.00 5.44 13.76
CA ASP A 24 -11.11 5.50 14.93
C ASP A 24 -10.49 4.14 15.32
N ARG A 25 -10.95 3.04 14.71
CA ARG A 25 -10.48 1.69 15.03
C ARG A 25 -9.19 1.38 14.26
N LYS A 26 -8.24 0.75 14.95
CA LYS A 26 -6.98 0.27 14.38
C LYS A 26 -6.87 -1.23 14.60
N ILE A 27 -6.74 -1.97 13.51
CA ILE A 27 -6.70 -3.43 13.51
C ILE A 27 -5.40 -3.86 12.83
N SER A 28 -4.64 -4.71 13.53
CA SER A 28 -3.43 -5.31 12.98
C SER A 28 -3.79 -6.55 12.18
N LEU A 29 -3.41 -6.60 10.90
CA LEU A 29 -3.62 -7.73 10.01
C LEU A 29 -2.28 -8.36 9.65
N GLY A 30 -2.07 -9.60 10.08
CA GLY A 30 -1.02 -10.49 9.60
C GLY A 30 -1.27 -10.96 8.17
N GLN A 31 -0.30 -11.64 7.57
CA GLN A 31 -0.40 -12.13 6.18
C GLN A 31 -1.61 -13.05 6.00
N ASN A 32 -2.39 -12.85 4.92
CA ASN A 32 -3.57 -13.65 4.57
C ASN A 32 -4.63 -13.71 5.68
N GLN A 33 -4.60 -12.76 6.61
CA GLN A 33 -5.58 -12.67 7.68
C GLN A 33 -6.81 -11.89 7.20
N SER A 34 -7.98 -12.39 7.58
CA SER A 34 -9.26 -11.74 7.39
C SER A 34 -9.80 -11.23 8.73
N VAL A 35 -10.53 -10.12 8.69
CA VAL A 35 -11.27 -9.60 9.83
C VAL A 35 -12.67 -9.19 9.39
N THR A 36 -13.65 -9.61 10.17
CA THR A 36 -15.03 -9.18 10.04
C THR A 36 -15.27 -7.98 10.93
N LEU A 37 -15.86 -6.92 10.38
CA LEU A 37 -16.11 -5.66 11.05
C LEU A 37 -17.57 -5.29 10.92
N ASP A 38 -18.17 -4.91 12.05
CA ASP A 38 -19.45 -4.22 12.04
C ASP A 38 -19.20 -2.72 11.90
N VAL A 39 -19.72 -2.13 10.83
CA VAL A 39 -19.51 -0.73 10.41
C VAL A 39 -20.86 -0.08 10.08
N ASP A 40 -20.95 1.23 10.30
CA ASP A 40 -22.09 2.04 9.87
C ASP A 40 -21.67 2.91 8.68
N ALA A 41 -22.51 2.97 7.64
CA ALA A 41 -22.22 3.80 6.47
C ALA A 41 -22.64 5.26 6.70
N PRO A 42 -21.85 6.25 6.24
CA PRO A 42 -20.55 6.12 5.59
C PRO A 42 -19.40 5.95 6.59
N PHE A 43 -18.34 5.25 6.18
CA PHE A 43 -17.11 5.08 6.99
C PHE A 43 -15.85 5.31 6.15
N GLN A 44 -14.73 5.55 6.84
CA GLN A 44 -13.43 5.75 6.23
C GLN A 44 -12.52 4.55 6.44
N MET A 45 -11.85 4.11 5.38
CA MET A 45 -10.89 3.01 5.41
C MET A 45 -9.51 3.45 4.93
N GLN A 46 -8.47 3.10 5.68
CA GLN A 46 -7.09 3.32 5.28
C GLN A 46 -6.20 2.18 5.77
N VAL A 47 -5.28 1.74 4.93
CA VAL A 47 -4.23 0.79 5.30
C VAL A 47 -2.91 1.53 5.50
N THR A 48 -2.18 1.17 6.55
CA THR A 48 -0.89 1.77 6.87
C THR A 48 0.14 0.73 7.31
N PHE A 49 1.38 0.96 6.93
CA PHE A 49 2.56 0.25 7.41
C PHE A 49 3.72 1.24 7.52
N PHE A 50 4.07 1.65 8.74
CA PHE A 50 4.97 2.77 9.00
C PHE A 50 4.57 4.03 8.20
N TRP A 51 5.40 4.44 7.23
CA TRP A 51 5.19 5.62 6.39
C TRP A 51 4.40 5.31 5.11
N LEU A 52 4.27 4.02 4.78
CA LEU A 52 3.55 3.55 3.61
C LEU A 52 2.06 3.47 3.95
N LYS A 53 1.23 4.01 3.06
CA LYS A 53 -0.21 4.11 3.26
C LYS A 53 -0.94 3.80 1.95
N SER A 54 -2.21 3.47 2.09
CA SER A 54 -3.19 3.67 1.02
C SER A 54 -3.72 5.10 1.04
N PRO A 55 -4.43 5.51 -0.03
CA PRO A 55 -5.41 6.60 0.06
C PRO A 55 -6.43 6.33 1.18
N VAL A 56 -7.08 7.39 1.64
CA VAL A 56 -8.26 7.26 2.51
C VAL A 56 -9.45 7.04 1.60
N TYR A 57 -10.14 5.91 1.77
CA TYR A 57 -11.34 5.57 1.03
C TYR A 57 -12.54 5.93 1.89
N THR A 58 -13.45 6.75 1.35
CA THR A 58 -14.75 7.01 1.99
C THR A 58 -15.77 6.10 1.33
N ILE A 59 -16.30 5.14 2.09
CA ILE A 59 -17.25 4.15 1.60
C ILE A 59 -18.65 4.60 2.01
N ALA A 60 -19.44 5.04 1.02
CA ALA A 60 -20.85 5.41 1.22
C ALA A 60 -21.79 4.22 1.00
N GLU A 61 -21.48 3.37 0.02
CA GLU A 61 -22.24 2.17 -0.34
C GLU A 61 -21.35 0.93 -0.20
N PRO A 62 -21.30 0.35 1.00
CA PRO A 62 -20.37 -0.74 1.28
C PRO A 62 -20.80 -2.11 0.76
N THR A 63 -19.84 -2.79 0.15
CA THR A 63 -19.88 -4.21 -0.25
C THR A 63 -19.50 -5.13 0.92
N LYS A 64 -19.86 -6.42 0.84
CA LYS A 64 -19.55 -7.40 1.90
C LYS A 64 -18.06 -7.69 2.06
N ASN A 65 -17.30 -7.60 0.99
CA ASN A 65 -15.99 -8.21 0.88
C ASN A 65 -14.96 -7.22 0.31
N TYR A 66 -13.87 -6.99 1.05
CA TYR A 66 -12.76 -6.14 0.65
C TYR A 66 -11.44 -6.88 0.72
N ARG A 67 -10.55 -6.53 -0.19
CA ARG A 67 -9.19 -7.07 -0.27
C ARG A 67 -8.16 -5.97 -0.26
N ILE A 68 -7.23 -6.07 0.68
CA ILE A 68 -6.07 -5.19 0.76
C ILE A 68 -4.95 -5.81 -0.07
N THR A 69 -4.52 -5.11 -1.10
CA THR A 69 -3.44 -5.54 -2.01
C THR A 69 -2.32 -4.51 -2.08
N MET A 70 -1.14 -4.95 -2.50
CA MET A 70 -0.05 -4.04 -2.88
C MET A 70 -0.34 -3.43 -4.25
N ASN A 71 0.06 -2.18 -4.43
CA ASN A 71 0.00 -1.52 -5.73
C ASN A 71 1.06 -2.11 -6.67
N LEU A 72 0.64 -3.00 -7.57
CA LEU A 72 1.52 -3.73 -8.49
C LEU A 72 2.34 -2.80 -9.40
N LEU A 73 1.78 -1.67 -9.83
CA LEU A 73 2.51 -0.71 -10.66
C LEU A 73 3.70 -0.11 -9.91
N LEU A 74 3.51 0.26 -8.64
CA LEU A 74 4.61 0.75 -7.80
C LEU A 74 5.65 -0.34 -7.54
N LEU A 75 5.19 -1.57 -7.34
CA LEU A 75 6.06 -2.71 -7.12
C LEU A 75 6.96 -2.99 -8.34
N GLN A 76 6.42 -2.92 -9.55
CA GLN A 76 7.16 -3.10 -10.80
C GLN A 76 8.11 -1.93 -11.10
N LEU A 77 7.73 -0.71 -10.72
CA LEU A 77 8.54 0.47 -10.95
C LEU A 77 9.82 0.50 -10.09
N TYR A 78 9.77 -0.07 -8.88
CA TYR A 78 10.91 -0.13 -7.96
C TYR A 78 12.18 -0.76 -8.56
N PRO A 79 12.18 -2.00 -9.10
CA PRO A 79 13.36 -2.60 -9.70
C PRO A 79 13.87 -1.81 -10.92
N VAL A 80 12.99 -1.20 -11.70
CA VAL A 80 13.38 -0.35 -12.84
C VAL A 80 14.14 0.88 -12.36
N LEU A 81 13.63 1.58 -11.34
CA LEU A 81 14.30 2.74 -10.75
C LEU A 81 15.63 2.35 -10.09
N PHE A 82 15.66 1.22 -9.38
CA PHE A 82 16.88 0.72 -8.76
C PHE A 82 17.97 0.42 -9.80
N LEU A 83 17.62 -0.28 -10.89
CA LEU A 83 18.56 -0.58 -11.97
C LEU A 83 19.03 0.70 -12.68
N PHE A 84 18.11 1.61 -13.01
CA PHE A 84 18.44 2.86 -13.68
C PHE A 84 19.38 3.73 -12.84
N THR A 85 19.08 3.88 -11.55
CA THR A 85 19.93 4.66 -10.63
C THR A 85 21.29 4.01 -10.43
N GLY A 86 21.36 2.67 -10.29
CA GLY A 86 22.62 1.94 -10.20
C GLY A 86 23.51 2.08 -11.44
N ILE A 87 22.94 1.85 -12.63
CA ILE A 87 23.66 1.97 -13.91
C ILE A 87 24.15 3.42 -14.11
N SER A 88 23.27 4.39 -13.89
CA SER A 88 23.63 5.79 -14.13
C SER A 88 24.67 6.32 -13.14
N ALA A 89 24.70 5.82 -11.90
CA ALA A 89 25.74 6.16 -10.94
C ALA A 89 27.13 5.64 -11.36
N VAL A 90 27.21 4.47 -12.00
CA VAL A 90 28.47 3.93 -12.54
C VAL A 90 28.90 4.67 -13.82
N ALA A 91 27.94 4.98 -14.70
CA ALA A 91 28.20 5.65 -15.96
C ALA A 91 28.59 7.13 -15.79
N ILE A 92 28.02 7.81 -14.79
CA ILE A 92 28.22 9.23 -14.53
C ILE A 92 28.89 9.39 -13.16
N GLN A 93 30.23 9.43 -13.17
CA GLN A 93 31.07 9.56 -11.98
C GLN A 93 31.13 11.00 -11.46
N SER A 94 29.98 11.59 -11.16
CA SER A 94 29.86 12.96 -10.65
C SER A 94 29.10 13.00 -9.33
N ILE A 95 29.73 13.56 -8.29
CA ILE A 95 29.13 13.69 -6.96
C ILE A 95 27.86 14.55 -6.99
N LEU A 96 27.84 15.60 -7.83
CA LEU A 96 26.67 16.46 -8.00
C LEU A 96 25.49 15.68 -8.60
N TYR A 97 25.78 14.83 -9.59
CA TYR A 97 24.78 13.96 -10.19
C TYR A 97 24.25 12.93 -9.18
N SER A 98 25.13 12.29 -8.41
CA SER A 98 24.72 11.35 -7.36
C SER A 98 23.83 12.03 -6.31
N LEU A 99 24.18 13.25 -5.88
CA LEU A 99 23.36 14.02 -4.93
C LEU A 99 22.00 14.38 -5.53
N LEU A 100 21.94 14.77 -6.80
CA LEU A 100 20.69 15.03 -7.51
C LEU A 100 19.79 13.79 -7.54
N ILE A 101 20.34 12.60 -7.86
CA ILE A 101 19.59 11.34 -7.83
C ILE A 101 18.99 11.09 -6.46
N VAL A 102 19.76 11.28 -5.38
CA VAL A 102 19.27 11.06 -4.02
C VAL A 102 18.08 11.96 -3.72
N VAL A 103 18.15 13.25 -4.08
CA VAL A 103 17.04 14.20 -3.92
C VAL A 103 15.81 13.75 -4.73
N VAL A 104 16.01 13.32 -5.97
CA VAL A 104 14.94 12.80 -6.83
C VAL A 104 14.29 11.55 -6.22
N MET A 105 15.09 10.62 -5.69
CA MET A 105 14.59 9.40 -5.03
C MET A 105 13.80 9.70 -3.77
N ILE A 106 14.25 10.66 -2.95
CA ILE A 106 13.49 11.11 -1.78
C ILE A 106 12.16 11.73 -2.21
N GLY A 107 12.18 12.63 -3.21
CA GLY A 107 10.97 13.24 -3.75
C GLY A 107 9.99 12.20 -4.30
N PHE A 108 10.49 11.22 -5.05
CA PHE A 108 9.70 10.11 -5.55
C PHE A 108 9.10 9.28 -4.42
N PHE A 109 9.87 8.92 -3.40
CA PHE A 109 9.38 8.20 -2.22
C PHE A 109 8.26 8.98 -1.52
N LEU A 110 8.41 10.29 -1.30
CA LEU A 110 7.38 11.13 -0.70
C LEU A 110 6.10 11.19 -1.55
N PHE A 111 6.23 11.13 -2.88
CA PHE A 111 5.10 11.09 -3.82
C PHE A 111 4.35 9.74 -3.76
N ILE A 112 5.06 8.61 -3.67
CA ILE A 112 4.44 7.28 -3.76
C ILE A 112 4.01 6.70 -2.41
N LYS A 113 4.60 7.13 -1.29
CA LYS A 113 4.39 6.48 0.01
C LYS A 113 2.92 6.36 0.42
N ASN A 114 2.05 7.26 -0.03
CA ASN A 114 0.61 7.22 0.28
C ASN A 114 -0.24 6.40 -0.73
N LYS A 115 0.40 5.70 -1.68
CA LYS A 115 -0.27 4.95 -2.76
C LYS A 115 0.18 3.48 -2.83
N VAL A 116 0.86 3.00 -1.79
CA VAL A 116 1.51 1.68 -1.76
C VAL A 116 0.51 0.55 -1.64
N TYR A 117 -0.55 0.77 -0.86
CA TYR A 117 -1.63 -0.20 -0.68
C TYR A 117 -2.89 0.26 -1.39
N VAL A 118 -3.67 -0.71 -1.86
CA VAL A 118 -4.96 -0.50 -2.50
C VAL A 118 -5.99 -1.38 -1.81
N ILE A 119 -7.15 -0.81 -1.53
CA ILE A 119 -8.31 -1.54 -1.03
C ILE A 119 -9.25 -1.72 -2.21
N LYS A 120 -9.58 -2.96 -2.53
CA LYS A 120 -10.48 -3.33 -3.62
C LYS A 120 -11.70 -4.03 -3.06
N GLU A 121 -12.84 -3.84 -3.71
CA GLU A 121 -13.98 -4.74 -3.51
C GLU A 121 -13.64 -6.09 -4.13
N ALA A 122 -14.02 -7.16 -3.45
CA ALA A 122 -13.88 -8.53 -3.95
C ALA A 122 -15.27 -9.14 -4.12
N SER A 123 -15.49 -9.85 -5.22
CA SER A 123 -16.71 -10.63 -5.40
C SER A 123 -16.69 -11.87 -4.49
N ASP A 124 -17.87 -12.40 -4.18
CA ASP A 124 -18.02 -13.60 -3.34
C ASP A 124 -17.35 -14.85 -3.96
N GLU A 125 -17.06 -14.84 -5.27
CA GLU A 125 -16.35 -15.92 -5.99
C GLU A 125 -14.83 -15.89 -5.82
N GLU A 126 -14.27 -14.76 -5.38
CA GLU A 126 -12.82 -14.59 -5.20
C GLU A 126 -12.35 -14.91 -3.78
N PHE A 127 -13.27 -15.19 -2.85
CA PHE A 127 -13.01 -15.41 -1.42
C PHE A 127 -12.76 -16.88 -1.05
#